data_AF-R5J7T7-F1
#
_entry.id   AF-R5J7T7-F1
#
_cell.length_a   1.000
_cell.length_b   1.000
_cell.length_c   1.000
_cell.angle_alpha   90.00
_cell.angle_beta   90.00
_cell.angle_gamma   90.00
#
_symmetry.space_group_name_H-M   'P 1'
#
loop_
_entity.id
_entity.type
_entity.pdbx_description
1 polymer ?
#
loop_
_entity_poly.entity_id
_entity_poly.type
_entity_poly.pdbx_seq_one_letter_code
_entity_poly.pdbx_strand_id
1 'polypeptide(L)' 'MFLNEDAKHLIQELRDNGADPYKALICDAMSIIMLMYQVHASTEREKDLLIGVIDILTNYNQLITALSKEK' A
#
# COMPACT_ATOMS: atom_id res chain seq x y z
N MET A 1 2.41 23.46 -6.61
CA MET A 1 2.59 22.01 -6.40
C MET A 1 1.21 21.43 -6.10
N PHE A 2 0.75 20.45 -6.88
CA PHE A 2 -0.64 19.92 -6.91
C PHE A 2 -1.03 19.09 -5.66
N LEU A 3 -0.06 18.76 -4.80
CA LEU A 3 -0.25 18.02 -3.54
C LEU A 3 -0.57 18.97 -2.38
N ASN A 4 -1.50 18.57 -1.51
CA ASN A 4 -1.79 19.30 -0.27
C ASN A 4 -0.61 19.16 0.73
N GLU A 5 -0.58 20.01 1.75
CA GLU A 5 0.53 20.04 2.71
C GLU A 5 0.65 18.74 3.52
N ASP A 6 -0.47 18.09 3.85
CA ASP A 6 -0.45 16.81 4.58
C ASP A 6 0.23 15.69 3.76
N ALA A 7 -0.05 15.61 2.47
CA ALA A 7 0.56 14.63 1.58
C ALA A 7 2.06 14.91 1.39
N LYS A 8 2.47 16.19 1.37
CA LYS A 8 3.89 16.56 1.34
C LYS A 8 4.59 16.15 2.62
N HIS A 9 3.98 16.42 3.77
CA HIS A 9 4.54 16.07 5.07
C HIS A 9 4.72 14.57 5.19
N LEU A 10 3.70 13.79 4.82
CA LEU A 10 3.76 12.33 4.81
C LEU A 10 4.87 11.79 3.89
N ILE A 11 5.00 12.33 2.68
CA ILE A 11 6.07 11.94 1.74
C ILE A 11 7.45 12.23 2.32
N GLN A 12 7.61 13.38 2.99
CA GLN A 12 8.86 13.77 3.63
C GLN A 12 9.18 12.84 4.81
N GLU A 13 8.22 12.55 5.68
CA GLU A 13 8.40 11.61 6.80
C GLU A 13 8.79 10.20 6.33
N LEU A 14 8.16 9.70 5.27
CA LEU A 14 8.49 8.40 4.69
C LEU A 14 9.91 8.35 4.10
N ARG A 15 10.39 9.48 3.57
CA ARG A 15 11.76 9.61 3.07
C ARG A 15 12.77 9.65 4.22
N ASP A 16 12.49 10.45 5.24
CA ASP A 16 13.42 10.72 6.34
C ASP A 16 13.56 9.53 7.29
N ASN A 17 12.47 8.79 7.54
CA ASN A 17 12.46 7.66 8.49
C ASN A 17 12.70 6.28 7.84
N GLY A 18 12.84 6.23 6.52
CA GLY A 18 13.05 5.00 5.77
C GLY A 18 11.74 4.30 5.39
N ALA A 19 11.61 4.08 4.09
CA ALA A 19 10.47 3.43 3.45
C ALA A 19 10.39 1.90 3.67
N ASP A 20 11.49 1.27 4.09
CA ASP A 20 11.62 -0.19 4.10
C ASP A 20 10.69 -0.92 5.09
N PRO A 21 10.49 -0.45 6.35
CA PRO A 21 9.54 -1.08 7.26
C PRO A 21 8.10 -1.02 6.74
N TYR A 22 7.69 0.10 6.14
CA TYR A 22 6.36 0.27 5.56
C TYR A 22 6.16 -0.63 4.34
N LYS A 23 7.20 -0.81 3.52
CA LYS A 23 7.18 -1.74 2.39
C LYS A 23 6.92 -3.18 2.84
N ALA A 24 7.60 -3.64 3.88
CA ALA A 24 7.38 -4.97 4.43
C ALA A 24 5.94 -5.14 4.94
N LEU A 25 5.45 -4.19 5.73
CA LEU A 25 4.08 -4.21 6.26
C LEU A 25 3.01 -4.23 5.16
N ILE A 26 3.19 -3.46 4.08
CA ILE A 26 2.25 -3.45 2.95
C ILE A 26 2.26 -4.79 2.21
N CYS A 27 3.44 -5.38 1.98
CA CYS A 27 3.54 -6.70 1.36
C CYS A 27 2.84 -7.77 2.21
N ASP A 28 3.06 -7.78 3.53
CA ASP A 28 2.41 -8.72 4.45
C ASP A 28 0.89 -8.57 4.42
N ALA A 29 0.40 -7.32 4.45
CA ALA A 29 -1.03 -7.03 4.34
C ALA A 29 -1.63 -7.54 3.02
N MET A 30 -0.94 -7.30 1.89
CA MET A 30 -1.36 -7.81 0.58
C MET A 30 -1.44 -9.34 0.58
N SER A 31 -0.46 -10.05 1.15
CA SER A 31 -0.47 -11.51 1.24
C SER A 31 -1.65 -12.03 2.07
N ILE A 32 -1.95 -11.40 3.22
CA ILE A 32 -3.11 -11.76 4.05
C ILE A 32 -4.42 -11.55 3.30
N ILE A 33 -4.58 -10.42 2.63
CA ILE A 33 -5.80 -10.10 1.87
C ILE A 33 -5.97 -11.05 0.70
N MET A 34 -4.88 -11.43 0.02
CA MET A 34 -4.94 -12.40 -1.06
C MET A 34 -5.30 -13.80 -0.57
N LEU A 35 -4.84 -14.20 0.62
CA LEU A 35 -5.30 -15.43 1.27
C LEU A 35 -6.79 -15.36 1.59
N MET A 36 -7.28 -14.23 2.12
CA MET A 36 -8.71 -14.03 2.37
C MET A 36 -9.53 -14.13 1.07
N TYR A 37 -9.03 -13.56 -0.02
CA TYR A 37 -9.66 -13.64 -1.33
C TYR A 37 -9.76 -15.09 -1.84
N GLN A 38 -8.69 -15.87 -1.67
CA GLN A 38 -8.62 -17.25 -2.18
C GLN A 38 -9.41 -18.25 -1.34
N VAL A 39 -9.42 -18.08 -0.01
CA VAL A 39 -9.88 -19.12 0.92
C VAL A 39 -11.16 -18.75 1.67
N HIS A 40 -11.41 -17.46 1.90
CA HIS A 40 -12.49 -17.01 2.78
C HIS A 40 -13.62 -16.27 2.06
N ALA A 41 -13.32 -15.56 0.97
CA ALA A 41 -14.32 -14.83 0.21
C ALA A 41 -15.28 -15.78 -0.51
N SER A 42 -16.57 -15.71 -0.16
CA SER A 42 -17.60 -16.62 -0.67
C SER A 42 -18.54 -15.93 -1.65
N THR A 43 -18.52 -14.59 -1.68
CA THR A 43 -19.35 -13.78 -2.57
C THR A 43 -18.50 -12.93 -3.52
N GLU A 44 -19.03 -12.62 -4.70
CA GLU A 44 -18.38 -11.71 -5.65
C GLU A 44 -18.17 -10.31 -5.04
N ARG A 45 -19.10 -9.85 -4.19
CA ARG A 45 -18.95 -8.58 -3.47
C ARG A 45 -17.75 -8.56 -2.52
N GLU A 46 -17.51 -9.65 -1.79
CA GLU A 46 -16.33 -9.76 -0.90
C GLU A 46 -15.04 -9.80 -1.72
N LYS A 47 -15.05 -10.56 -2.82
CA LYS A 47 -13.92 -10.64 -3.76
C LYS A 47 -13.56 -9.28 -4.35
N ASP A 48 -14.54 -8.54 -4.84
CA ASP A 48 -14.37 -7.19 -5.40
C ASP A 48 -13.81 -6.22 -4.36
N LEU A 49 -14.29 -6.30 -3.12
CA LEU A 49 -13.78 -5.47 -2.03
C LEU A 49 -12.32 -5.79 -1.72
N LEU A 50 -11.96 -7.08 -1.65
CA LEU A 50 -10.57 -7.50 -1.38
C LEU A 50 -9.62 -7.12 -2.52
N ILE A 51 -10.06 -7.24 -3.79
CA ILE A 51 -9.30 -6.75 -4.95
C ILE A 51 -9.10 -5.24 -4.86
N GLY A 52 -10.14 -4.47 -4.55
CA GLY A 52 -10.03 -3.02 -4.40
C GLY A 52 -9.03 -2.61 -3.32
N VAL A 53 -8.96 -3.34 -2.21
CA VAL A 53 -7.93 -3.10 -1.18
C VAL A 53 -6.53 -3.46 -1.68
N ILE A 54 -6.36 -4.55 -2.43
CA ILE A 54 -5.07 -4.92 -3.04
C ILE A 54 -4.59 -3.82 -3.99
N ASP A 55 -5.47 -3.23 -4.80
CA ASP A 55 -5.12 -2.15 -5.73
C ASP A 55 -4.64 -0.90 -4.98
N ILE A 56 -5.31 -0.53 -3.90
CA ILE A 56 -4.92 0.60 -3.03
C ILE A 56 -3.53 0.34 -2.43
N LEU A 57 -3.30 -0.85 -1.88
CA LEU A 57 -2.00 -1.21 -1.28
C LEU A 57 -0.88 -1.28 -2.32
N THR A 58 -1.19 -1.72 -3.55
CA THR A 58 -0.23 -1.72 -4.66
C THR A 58 0.23 -0.30 -4.99
N ASN A 59 -0.70 0.66 -5.04
CA ASN A 59 -0.36 2.07 -5.28
C ASN A 59 0.57 2.62 -4.18
N TYR A 60 0.30 2.29 -2.91
CA TYR A 60 1.18 2.70 -1.80
C TYR A 60 2.57 2.05 -1.87
N ASN A 61 2.65 0.76 -2.20
CA ASN A 61 3.93 0.06 -2.36
C ASN A 61 4.78 0.66 -3.50
N GLN A 62 4.13 1.03 -4.61
CA GLN A 62 4.78 1.72 -5.72
C GLN A 62 5.31 3.09 -5.32
N LEU A 63 4.51 3.90 -4.61
CA LEU A 63 4.93 5.20 -4.10
C LEU A 63 6.14 5.08 -3.18
N ILE A 64 6.08 4.20 -2.19
CA ILE A 64 7.16 3.97 -1.22
C ILE A 64 8.43 3.46 -1.91
N THR A 65 8.28 2.56 -2.90
CA THR A 65 9.40 2.09 -3.71
C THR A 65 10.01 3.22 -4.54
N ALA A 66 9.22 4.12 -5.12
CA ALA A 66 9.73 5.28 -5.83
C ALA A 66 10.52 6.21 -4.88
N LEU A 67 9.96 6.52 -3.71
CA LEU A 67 10.60 7.36 -2.69
C LEU A 67 11.93 6.77 -2.18
N SER A 68 12.04 5.44 -2.07
CA SER A 68 13.28 4.77 -1.66
C SER A 68 14.44 4.91 -2.66
N LYS A 69 14.14 5.17 -3.95
CA LYS A 69 15.12 5.27 -5.04
C LYS A 69 15.63 6.68 -5.25
N GLU A 70 14.96 7.69 -4.71
CA GLU A 70 15.35 9.11 -4.81
C GLU A 70 16.43 9.52 -3.80
N LYS A 71 17.22 8.55 -3.30
CA LYS A 71 18.36 8.80 -2.40
C LYS A 71 19.51 9.51 -3.11
#